data_AF-A0AAE1T720-F1
#
_entry.id   AF-A0AAE1T720-F1
#
_cell.length_a   1.000
_cell.length_b   1.000
_cell.length_c   1.000
_cell.angle_alpha   90.00
_cell.angle_beta   90.00
_cell.angle_gamma   90.00
#
_symmetry.space_group_name_H-M   'P 1'
#
loop_
_entity.id
_entity.type
_entity.pdbx_description
1 polymer ?
#
loop_
_entity_poly.entity_id
_entity_poly.type
_entity_poly.pdbx_seq_one_letter_code
_entity_poly.pdbx_strand_id
1 'polypeptide(L)'
;MAAAEGSLASPMCNLAILDSLNKNSVGEMTDSWNAFCLATENLLGGGGELSLDSDFVSHVRNLCSRGLESLIVEHFLCSVELISFVSLRVELDLYYLI
;
A
#
# COMPACT_ATOMS: atom_id res chain seq x y z
N MET A 1 -34.64 0.35 26.57
CA MET A 1 -33.23 -0.04 26.54
C MET A 1 -32.80 -0.02 25.07
N ALA A 2 -32.02 0.98 24.67
CA ALA A 2 -31.60 1.18 23.28
C ALA A 2 -30.46 0.21 22.95
N ALA A 3 -30.64 -0.65 21.96
CA ALA A 3 -29.55 -1.39 21.34
C ALA A 3 -28.91 -0.45 20.32
N ALA A 4 -27.66 -0.06 20.58
CA ALA A 4 -26.84 0.65 19.62
C ALA A 4 -26.50 -0.32 18.50
N GLU A 5 -27.22 -0.21 17.38
CA GLU A 5 -26.84 -0.77 16.10
C GLU A 5 -25.51 -0.10 15.71
N GLY A 6 -24.39 -0.70 16.14
CA GLY A 6 -23.08 -0.38 15.64
C GLY A 6 -23.08 -0.69 14.15
N SER A 7 -23.36 0.33 13.34
CA SER A 7 -23.24 0.26 11.89
C SER A 7 -21.79 -0.11 11.59
N LEU A 8 -21.57 -1.40 11.35
CA LEU A 8 -20.45 -1.91 10.57
C LEU A 8 -20.69 -1.47 9.13
N ALA A 9 -20.70 -0.15 8.90
CA ALA A 9 -20.47 0.38 7.58
C ALA A 9 -19.05 -0.09 7.24
N SER A 10 -18.96 -1.17 6.47
CA SER A 10 -17.80 -1.34 5.61
C SER A 10 -17.63 0.02 4.91
N PRO A 11 -16.42 0.59 4.84
CA PRO A 11 -16.22 1.76 4.04
C PRO A 11 -16.61 1.34 2.63
N MET A 12 -17.86 1.62 2.24
CA MET A 12 -18.33 1.34 0.89
C MET A 12 -17.36 2.10 0.03
N CYS A 13 -16.57 1.37 -0.75
CA CYS A 13 -15.64 1.94 -1.72
C CYS A 13 -16.44 2.99 -2.47
N ASN A 14 -16.21 4.27 -2.17
CA ASN A 14 -17.04 5.34 -2.68
C ASN A 14 -16.61 5.54 -4.13
N LEU A 15 -17.09 4.66 -5.00
CA LEU A 15 -16.75 4.60 -6.42
C LEU A 15 -17.21 5.87 -7.14
N ALA A 16 -18.12 6.66 -6.54
CA ALA A 16 -18.46 8.00 -7.02
C ALA A 16 -17.25 8.96 -7.01
N ILE A 17 -16.23 8.69 -6.19
CA ILE A 17 -14.97 9.43 -6.23
C ILE A 17 -14.24 9.21 -7.56
N LEU A 18 -14.36 8.03 -8.18
CA LEU A 18 -13.77 7.76 -9.49
C LEU A 18 -14.41 8.61 -10.60
N ASP A 19 -15.70 8.93 -10.47
CA ASP A 19 -16.43 9.78 -11.42
C ASP A 19 -16.02 11.27 -11.31
N SER A 20 -15.42 11.66 -10.17
CA SER A 20 -14.85 12.99 -9.96
C SER A 20 -13.41 13.15 -10.45
N LEU A 21 -12.77 12.06 -10.91
CA LEU A 21 -11.37 12.07 -11.33
C LEU A 21 -11.22 12.76 -12.69
N ASN A 22 -10.60 13.94 -12.70
CA ASN A 22 -10.09 14.57 -13.92
C ASN A 22 -8.65 14.09 -14.22
N LYS A 23 -8.16 14.32 -15.45
CA LYS A 23 -6.81 13.91 -15.90
C LYS A 23 -5.68 14.37 -14.98
N ASN A 24 -5.77 15.59 -14.41
CA ASN A 24 -4.79 16.11 -13.46
C ASN A 24 -4.79 15.29 -12.16
N SER A 25 -5.98 14.97 -11.66
CA SER A 25 -6.15 14.18 -10.44
C SER A 25 -5.71 12.71 -10.60
N VAL A 26 -5.80 12.16 -11.82
CA VAL A 26 -5.28 10.83 -12.16
C VAL A 26 -3.75 10.83 -12.21
N GLY A 27 -3.15 11.90 -12.73
CA GLY A 27 -1.70 12.10 -12.71
C GLY A 27 -1.16 12.11 -11.27
N GLU A 28 -1.70 12.99 -10.42
CA GLU A 28 -1.32 13.08 -9.01
C GLU A 28 -1.49 11.75 -8.24
N MET A 29 -2.54 10.99 -8.56
CA MET A 29 -2.79 9.68 -7.98
C MET A 29 -1.77 8.64 -8.44
N THR A 30 -1.38 8.68 -9.71
CA THR A 30 -0.35 7.80 -10.28
C THR A 30 1.02 8.12 -9.68
N ASP A 31 1.36 9.40 -9.54
CA ASP A 31 2.60 9.85 -8.92
C ASP A 31 2.67 9.43 -7.44
N SER A 32 1.57 9.61 -6.70
CA SER A 32 1.45 9.17 -5.31
C SER A 32 1.57 7.65 -5.16
N TRP A 33 0.99 6.89 -6.10
CA TRP A 33 1.09 5.43 -6.12
C TRP A 33 2.53 4.96 -6.40
N ASN A 34 3.21 5.60 -7.36
CA ASN A 34 4.60 5.28 -7.69
C ASN A 34 5.53 5.57 -6.49
N ALA A 35 5.36 6.73 -5.84
CA ALA A 35 6.09 7.06 -4.62
C ALA A 35 5.86 6.03 -3.50
N PHE A 36 4.63 5.52 -3.37
CA PHE A 36 4.31 4.45 -2.42
C PHE A 36 5.02 3.13 -2.74
N CYS A 37 5.02 2.69 -3.99
CA CYS A 37 5.73 1.49 -4.43
C CYS A 37 7.23 1.58 -4.13
N LEU A 38 7.88 2.67 -4.53
CA LEU A 38 9.32 2.88 -4.32
C LEU A 38 9.71 2.87 -2.84
N ALA A 39 8.92 3.52 -1.99
CA ALA A 39 9.15 3.52 -0.56
C ALA A 39 8.94 2.13 0.07
N THR A 40 7.94 1.37 -0.41
CA THR A 40 7.70 -0.01 0.03
C THR A 40 8.83 -0.95 -0.39
N GLU A 41 9.34 -0.80 -1.61
CA GLU A 41 10.49 -1.57 -2.11
C GLU A 41 11.76 -1.24 -1.33
N ASN A 42 12.05 0.04 -1.06
CA ASN A 42 13.18 0.44 -0.23
C ASN A 42 13.07 -0.08 1.21
N LEU A 43 11.87 -0.01 1.80
CA LEU A 43 11.57 -0.54 3.13
C LEU A 43 11.88 -2.02 3.22
N LEU A 44 11.39 -2.81 2.27
CA LEU A 44 11.50 -4.26 2.32
C LEU A 44 12.84 -4.77 1.76
N GLY A 45 13.50 -3.99 0.90
CA GLY A 45 14.84 -4.27 0.36
C GLY A 45 15.99 -3.99 1.34
N GLY A 46 15.70 -3.64 2.59
CA GLY A 46 16.71 -3.41 3.63
C GLY A 46 17.36 -2.03 3.58
N GLY A 47 16.77 -1.07 2.86
CA GLY A 47 17.17 0.34 2.87
C GLY A 47 16.88 0.97 4.24
N GLY A 48 17.88 0.96 5.11
CA GLY A 48 17.76 1.15 6.57
C GLY A 48 17.36 2.53 7.11
N GLU A 49 16.83 3.45 6.32
CA GLU A 49 16.25 4.69 6.88
C GLU A 49 14.88 4.98 6.29
N LEU A 50 13.86 4.50 7.00
CA LEU A 50 12.48 4.97 6.90
C LEU A 50 12.33 6.34 7.55
N SER A 51 13.12 7.31 7.11
CA SER A 51 12.60 8.68 7.13
C SER A 51 11.49 8.69 6.09
N LEU A 52 10.34 8.13 6.45
CA LEU A 52 9.11 8.24 5.69
C LEU A 52 8.84 9.73 5.68
N ASP A 53 9.32 10.36 4.62
CA ASP A 53 9.24 11.79 4.44
C ASP A 53 7.78 12.19 4.66
N SER A 54 7.52 13.39 5.18
CA SER A 54 6.14 13.86 5.38
C SER A 54 5.32 13.75 4.08
N ASP A 55 6.04 13.79 2.96
CA ASP A 55 5.55 13.59 1.61
C ASP A 55 5.02 12.17 1.38
N PHE A 56 5.65 11.11 1.90
CA PHE A 56 5.14 9.74 1.82
C PHE A 56 3.78 9.57 2.52
N VAL A 57 3.67 10.09 3.75
CA VAL A 57 2.40 10.05 4.50
C VAL A 57 1.33 10.86 3.79
N SER A 58 1.71 11.96 3.12
CA SER A 58 0.80 12.74 2.29
C SER A 58 0.29 11.96 1.07
N HIS A 59 1.16 11.18 0.40
CA HIS A 59 0.80 10.34 -0.73
C HIS A 59 -0.13 9.20 -0.34
N VAL A 60 0.18 8.48 0.75
CA VAL A 60 -0.70 7.42 1.29
C VAL A 60 -2.07 7.98 1.65
N ARG A 61 -2.11 9.12 2.35
CA ARG A 61 -3.38 9.78 2.70
C ARG A 61 -4.16 10.24 1.46
N ASN A 62 -3.49 10.72 0.41
CA ASN A 62 -4.13 11.06 -0.86
C ASN A 62 -4.80 9.83 -1.48
N LEU A 63 -4.09 8.71 -1.54
CA LEU A 63 -4.61 7.44 -2.07
C LEU A 63 -5.76 6.89 -1.22
N CYS A 64 -5.64 6.90 0.12
CA CYS A 64 -6.71 6.49 1.03
C CYS A 64 -7.95 7.38 0.88
N SER A 65 -7.79 8.70 0.74
CA SER A 65 -8.91 9.63 0.52
C SER A 65 -9.69 9.37 -0.76
N ARG A 66 -9.08 8.66 -1.72
CA ARG A 66 -9.69 8.24 -2.99
C ARG A 66 -10.23 6.81 -2.96
N GLY A 67 -10.22 6.15 -1.80
CA GLY A 67 -10.74 4.79 -1.64
C GLY A 67 -9.79 3.69 -2.09
N LEU A 68 -8.50 3.99 -2.30
CA LEU A 68 -7.48 3.00 -2.71
C LEU A 68 -6.84 2.26 -1.52
N GLU A 69 -7.37 2.41 -0.31
CA GLU A 69 -6.83 1.81 0.90
C GLU A 69 -6.64 0.30 0.78
N SER A 70 -7.64 -0.41 0.23
CA SER A 70 -7.54 -1.86 0.02
C SER A 70 -6.39 -2.24 -0.92
N LEU A 71 -6.13 -1.42 -1.95
CA LEU A 71 -5.05 -1.65 -2.90
C LEU A 71 -3.67 -1.43 -2.26
N ILE A 72 -3.55 -0.41 -1.42
CA ILE A 72 -2.33 -0.12 -0.64
C ILE A 72 -2.00 -1.31 0.26
N VAL A 73 -3.00 -1.80 1.00
CA VAL A 73 -2.84 -2.94 1.92
C VAL A 73 -2.50 -4.22 1.16
N GLU A 74 -3.21 -4.51 0.07
CA GLU A 74 -2.95 -5.69 -0.76
C GLU A 74 -1.53 -5.65 -1.36
N HIS A 75 -1.12 -4.51 -1.91
CA HIS A 75 0.23 -4.35 -2.47
C HIS A 75 1.32 -4.53 -1.41
N PHE A 76 1.12 -3.95 -0.22
CA PHE A 76 2.06 -4.11 0.89
C PHE A 76 2.20 -5.58 1.30
N LEU A 77 1.08 -6.29 1.48
CA LEU A 77 1.08 -7.71 1.85
C LEU A 77 1.74 -8.57 0.76
N CYS A 78 1.41 -8.34 -0.51
CA CYS A 78 2.05 -9.03 -1.64
C CYS A 78 3.57 -8.77 -1.70
N SER A 79 4.01 -7.55 -1.44
CA SER A 79 5.44 -7.19 -1.44
C SER A 79 6.18 -7.90 -0.30
N VAL A 80 5.57 -7.97 0.89
CA VAL A 80 6.11 -8.71 2.04
C VAL A 80 6.19 -10.21 1.76
N GLU A 81 5.13 -10.79 1.18
CA GLU A 81 5.08 -12.22 0.84
C GLU A 81 6.14 -12.57 -0.21
N LEU A 82 6.28 -11.75 -1.27
CA LEU A 82 7.31 -11.93 -2.29
C LEU A 82 8.72 -11.95 -1.69
N ILE A 83 9.02 -11.02 -0.78
CA ILE A 83 10.35 -10.90 -0.18
C ILE A 83 10.60 -12.03 0.82
N SER A 84 9.56 -12.50 1.51
CA SER A 84 9.62 -13.69 2.37
C SER A 84 9.94 -14.94 1.54
N PHE A 85 9.31 -15.10 0.37
CA PHE A 85 9.56 -16.24 -0.52
C PHE A 85 10.95 -16.19 -1.16
N VAL A 86 11.40 -15.00 -1.58
CA VAL A 86 12.76 -14.79 -2.11
C VAL A 86 13.81 -15.11 -1.06
N SER A 87 13.65 -14.63 0.18
CA SER A 87 14.58 -14.95 1.28
C SER A 87 14.61 -16.46 1.56
N LEU A 88 13.44 -17.11 1.66
CA LEU A 88 13.38 -18.56 1.89
C LEU A 88 14.07 -19.36 0.77
N ARG A 89 13.92 -18.89 -0.48
CA ARG A 89 14.52 -19.53 -1.65
C ARG A 89 16.04 -19.39 -1.65
N VAL A 90 16.57 -18.20 -1.32
CA VAL A 90 18.01 -17.97 -1.15
C VAL A 90 18.57 -18.87 -0.06
N GLU A 91 17.85 -19.04 1.05
CA GLU A 91 18.27 -19.90 2.16
C GLU A 91 18.27 -21.40 1.79
N LEU A 92 17.28 -21.84 1.01
CA LEU A 92 17.19 -23.22 0.49
C LEU A 92 18.27 -23.52 -0.57
N ASP A 93 18.55 -22.58 -1.48
CA ASP A 93 19.62 -22.72 -2.48
C ASP A 93 21.01 -22.79 -1.82
N LEU A 94 21.23 -22.06 -0.71
CA LEU A 94 22.44 -22.17 0.12
C LEU A 94 22.56 -23.54 0.81
N TYR A 95 21.45 -24.12 1.26
CA TYR A 95 21.42 -25.42 1.94
C TYR A 95 21.66 -26.59 0.99
N TYR A 96 21.32 -26.46 -0.30
CA TYR A 96 21.50 -27.49 -1.33
C TYR A 96 22.88 -27.46 -2.01
N LEU A 97 23.72 -26.45 -1.71
CA LEU A 97 25.06 -26.27 -2.28
C LEU A 97 26.18 -26.79 -1.36
N ILE A 98 25.85 -27.30 -0.17
CA ILE A 98 26.76 -27.95 0.80
C ILE A 98 26.52 -29.46 0.78
#